data_AF-A0A972HX93-F1
#
_entry.id   AF-A0A972HX93-F1
#
_cell.length_a   1.000
_cell.length_b   1.000
_cell.length_c   1.000
_cell.angle_alpha   90.00
_cell.angle_beta   90.00
_cell.angle_gamma   90.00
#
_symmetry.space_group_name_H-M   'P 1'
#
loop_
_entity.id
_entity.type
_entity.pdbx_description
1 polymer ?
#
loop_
_entity_poly.entity_id
_entity_poly.type
_entity_poly.pdbx_seq_one_letter_code
_entity_poly.pdbx_strand_id
1 'polypeptide(L)'
;MDKENFNEEFEKVRQDFKEDVLSSSFLNFDRMITPKIIQIIFWVNLVIVALVGLGLIIGGIRSYYGGGAMVFSGIMTLIFGPILVRVSCELMIVIFKIHDNLEEINFNTKK
;
A
#
# COMPACT_ATOMS: atom_id res chain seq x y z
N MET A 1 -14.51 4.79 25.00
CA MET A 1 -14.28 4.79 23.53
C MET A 1 -12.77 4.66 23.29
N ASP A 2 -12.06 3.67 23.82
CA ASP A 2 -12.13 2.19 23.75
C ASP A 2 -11.13 1.63 22.73
N LYS A 3 -9.96 1.25 23.26
CA LYS A 3 -8.85 0.65 22.51
C LYS A 3 -9.19 -0.76 22.01
N GLU A 4 -10.20 -1.42 22.56
CA GLU A 4 -10.61 -2.78 22.19
C GLU A 4 -11.34 -2.82 20.84
N ASN A 5 -12.18 -1.83 20.54
CA ASN A 5 -12.97 -1.77 19.31
C ASN A 5 -12.09 -1.59 18.05
N PHE A 6 -11.02 -0.82 18.16
CA PHE A 6 -10.07 -0.60 17.07
C PHE A 6 -9.25 -1.85 16.72
N ASN A 7 -8.90 -2.67 17.72
CA ASN A 7 -8.09 -3.88 17.49
C ASN A 7 -8.92 -5.00 16.87
N GLU A 8 -10.23 -5.07 17.18
CA GLU A 8 -11.17 -5.99 16.53
C GLU A 8 -11.42 -5.61 15.06
N GLU A 9 -11.58 -4.32 14.74
CA GLU A 9 -11.66 -3.87 13.35
C GLU A 9 -10.37 -4.16 12.58
N PHE A 10 -9.20 -3.96 13.20
CA PHE A 10 -7.92 -4.23 12.58
C PHE A 10 -7.69 -5.73 12.28
N GLU A 11 -8.02 -6.61 13.23
CA GLU A 11 -7.91 -8.07 13.00
C GLU A 11 -8.90 -8.56 11.96
N LYS A 12 -10.11 -7.97 11.88
CA LYS A 12 -11.09 -8.28 10.83
C LYS A 12 -10.60 -7.85 9.45
N VAL A 13 -10.07 -6.63 9.31
CA VAL A 13 -9.46 -6.13 8.07
C VAL A 13 -8.24 -6.96 7.66
N ARG A 14 -7.42 -7.38 8.63
CA ARG A 14 -6.27 -8.25 8.39
C ARG A 14 -6.71 -9.63 7.88
N GLN A 15 -7.83 -10.15 8.35
CA GLN A 15 -8.33 -11.46 7.95
C GLN A 15 -8.93 -11.42 6.52
N ASP A 16 -9.73 -10.40 6.20
CA ASP A 16 -10.26 -10.17 4.85
C ASP A 16 -9.11 -10.02 3.84
N PHE A 17 -8.09 -9.23 4.22
CA PHE A 17 -6.92 -9.03 3.37
C PHE A 17 -6.10 -10.30 3.15
N LYS A 18 -6.00 -11.16 4.18
CA LYS A 18 -5.34 -12.45 4.08
C LYS A 18 -6.08 -13.35 3.10
N GLU A 19 -7.41 -13.36 3.10
CA GLU A 19 -8.23 -14.18 2.20
C GLU A 19 -8.09 -13.76 0.73
N ASP A 20 -8.03 -12.45 0.46
CA ASP A 20 -7.81 -11.88 -0.88
C ASP A 20 -6.40 -12.16 -1.45
N VAL A 21 -5.38 -12.32 -0.58
CA VAL A 21 -3.99 -12.55 -1.00
C VAL A 21 -3.57 -14.03 -0.95
N LEU A 22 -4.03 -14.80 0.05
CA LEU A 22 -3.66 -16.22 0.23
C LEU A 22 -4.47 -17.20 -0.60
N SER A 23 -5.57 -16.78 -1.23
CA SER A 23 -6.25 -17.57 -2.27
C SER A 23 -5.45 -17.52 -3.58
N SER A 24 -4.14 -17.77 -3.50
CA SER A 24 -3.14 -17.72 -4.56
C SER A 24 -3.13 -18.97 -5.45
N SER A 25 -4.31 -19.50 -5.78
CA SER A 25 -4.51 -20.34 -6.97
C SER A 25 -4.60 -19.51 -8.27
N PHE A 26 -4.33 -18.21 -8.21
CA PHE A 26 -4.43 -17.28 -9.35
C PHE A 26 -3.07 -16.80 -9.89
N LEU A 27 -2.03 -17.64 -9.84
CA LEU A 27 -0.87 -17.49 -10.74
C LEU A 27 -1.22 -17.90 -12.19
N ASN A 28 -2.41 -17.54 -12.67
CA ASN A 28 -2.82 -17.76 -14.05
C ASN A 28 -2.35 -16.57 -14.91
N PHE A 29 -1.14 -16.74 -15.41
CA PHE A 29 -0.30 -15.77 -16.12
C PHE A 29 -0.76 -15.52 -17.57
N ASP A 30 -2.01 -15.11 -17.78
CA ASP A 30 -2.57 -15.04 -19.16
C ASP A 30 -3.26 -13.70 -19.51
N ARG A 31 -3.40 -12.75 -18.58
CA ARG A 31 -4.11 -11.49 -18.92
C ARG A 31 -3.80 -10.30 -18.02
N MET A 32 -2.74 -9.52 -18.31
CA MET A 32 -2.43 -8.20 -17.70
C MET A 32 -2.84 -8.05 -16.22
N ILE A 33 -2.50 -9.04 -15.39
CA ILE A 33 -2.90 -9.10 -13.97
C ILE A 33 -2.01 -8.18 -13.12
N THR A 34 -0.75 -8.04 -13.53
CA THR A 34 0.27 -7.28 -12.82
C THR A 34 -0.13 -5.84 -12.44
N PRO A 35 -0.69 -5.00 -13.35
CA PRO A 35 -1.13 -3.66 -12.98
C PRO A 35 -2.28 -3.65 -11.95
N LYS A 36 -3.20 -4.63 -11.98
CA LYS A 36 -4.30 -4.72 -11.01
C LYS A 36 -3.82 -5.15 -9.62
N ILE A 37 -2.88 -6.09 -9.54
CA ILE A 37 -2.30 -6.52 -8.25
C ILE A 37 -1.57 -5.35 -7.58
N ILE A 38 -0.81 -4.56 -8.34
CA ILE A 38 -0.10 -3.39 -7.83
C ILE A 38 -1.08 -2.35 -7.24
N GLN A 39 -2.24 -2.14 -7.87
CA GLN A 39 -3.27 -1.24 -7.36
C GLN A 39 -3.84 -1.67 -5.99
N ILE A 40 -4.04 -2.98 -5.79
CA ILE A 40 -4.52 -3.53 -4.50
C ILE A 40 -3.44 -3.33 -3.42
N ILE A 41 -2.18 -3.66 -3.73
CA ILE A 41 -1.04 -3.47 -2.84
C ILE A 41 -0.88 -1.98 -2.47
N PHE A 42 -1.12 -1.06 -3.41
CA PHE A 42 -1.05 0.38 -3.17
C PHE A 42 -2.05 0.84 -2.11
N TRP A 43 -3.32 0.45 -2.26
CA TRP A 43 -4.37 0.83 -1.30
C TRP A 43 -4.05 0.32 0.11
N VAL A 44 -3.48 -0.87 0.20
CA VAL A 44 -3.10 -1.49 1.48
C VAL A 44 -1.94 -0.74 2.12
N ASN A 45 -0.90 -0.43 1.37
CA ASN A 45 0.24 0.37 1.87
C ASN A 45 -0.20 1.78 2.29
N LEU A 46 -1.14 2.39 1.56
CA LEU A 46 -1.71 3.69 1.91
C LEU A 46 -2.44 3.62 3.27
N VAL A 47 -3.26 2.59 3.48
CA VAL A 47 -3.98 2.36 4.74
C VAL A 47 -2.99 2.10 5.88
N ILE A 48 -1.96 1.27 5.67
CA ILE A 48 -0.91 1.00 6.66
C ILE A 48 -0.21 2.30 7.08
N VAL A 49 0.22 3.11 6.11
CA VAL A 49 0.86 4.40 6.38
C VAL A 49 -0.04 5.34 7.17
N ALA A 50 -1.33 5.41 6.81
CA ALA A 50 -2.30 6.21 7.53
C ALA A 50 -2.48 5.74 8.99
N LEU A 51 -2.59 4.42 9.21
CA LEU A 51 -2.73 3.82 10.53
C LEU A 51 -1.46 4.02 11.39
N VAL A 52 -0.27 3.84 10.80
CA VAL A 52 1.02 4.06 11.49
C VAL A 52 1.19 5.54 11.86
N GLY A 53 0.87 6.46 10.96
CA GLY A 53 0.92 7.90 11.22
C GLY A 53 -0.01 8.31 12.36
N LEU A 54 -1.26 7.83 12.34
CA LEU A 54 -2.22 8.04 13.43
C LEU A 54 -1.76 7.42 14.75
N GLY A 55 -1.20 6.20 14.71
CA GLY A 55 -0.65 5.52 15.87
C GLY A 55 0.50 6.28 16.53
N LEU A 56 1.41 6.83 15.72
CA LEU A 56 2.53 7.65 16.20
C LEU A 56 2.06 8.95 16.84
N ILE A 57 1.05 9.60 16.29
CA ILE A 57 0.47 10.83 16.87
C ILE A 57 -0.20 10.52 18.22
N ILE A 58 -1.02 9.47 18.29
CA ILE A 58 -1.70 9.07 19.52
C ILE A 58 -0.70 8.60 20.60
N GLY A 59 0.35 7.88 20.19
CA GLY A 59 1.43 7.45 21.08
C GLY A 59 2.27 8.62 21.59
N GLY A 60 2.58 9.58 20.71
CA GLY A 60 3.34 10.77 21.06
C GLY A 60 2.60 11.69 22.03
N ILE A 61 1.29 11.89 21.87
CA ILE A 61 0.46 12.68 22.79
C ILE A 61 0.36 12.00 24.17
N ARG A 62 0.41 10.66 24.22
CA ARG A 62 0.34 9.90 25.48
C ARG A 62 1.68 9.78 26.22
N SER A 63 2.78 10.18 25.59
CA SER A 63 4.11 10.04 26.19
C SER A 63 4.50 11.28 27.01
N TYR A 64 4.87 11.06 28.28
CA TYR A 64 5.16 12.11 29.26
C TYR A 64 6.51 12.83 29.03
N TYR A 65 7.46 12.16 28.38
CA TYR A 65 8.76 12.71 27.97
C TYR A 65 9.02 12.42 26.49
N GLY A 66 9.44 13.44 25.71
CA GLY A 66 9.83 13.29 24.30
C GLY A 66 8.67 13.12 23.30
N GLY A 67 7.41 13.23 23.74
CA GLY A 67 6.23 13.04 22.90
C GLY A 67 6.14 13.99 21.70
N GLY A 68 6.64 15.23 21.83
CA GLY A 68 6.63 16.22 20.75
C GLY A 68 7.39 15.78 19.49
N ALA A 69 8.53 15.10 19.65
CA ALA A 69 9.30 14.57 18.51
C ALA A 69 8.56 13.43 17.80
N MET A 70 7.84 12.59 18.56
CA MET A 70 7.06 11.47 18.03
C MET A 70 5.78 11.92 17.31
N VAL A 71 5.14 12.99 17.80
CA VAL A 71 4.01 13.63 17.09
C VAL A 71 4.48 14.30 15.80
N PHE A 72 5.62 15.00 15.84
CA PHE A 72 6.19 15.63 14.66
C PHE A 72 6.58 14.60 13.59
N SER A 73 7.20 13.49 13.99
CA SER A 73 7.50 12.40 13.06
C SER A 73 6.23 11.73 12.52
N GLY A 74 5.20 11.53 13.33
CA GLY A 74 3.90 10.99 12.89
C GLY A 74 3.21 11.88 11.84
N ILE A 75 3.23 13.20 12.00
CA ILE A 75 2.71 14.16 11.02
C ILE A 75 3.54 14.11 9.73
N MET A 76 4.87 14.08 9.85
CA MET A 76 5.77 13.98 8.70
C MET A 76 5.51 12.69 7.91
N THR A 77 5.34 11.56 8.59
CA THR A 77 5.02 10.26 7.97
C THR A 77 3.65 10.27 7.29
N LEU A 78 2.65 10.98 7.83
CA LEU A 78 1.31 11.05 7.25
C LEU A 78 1.27 11.89 5.96
N ILE A 79 2.18 12.86 5.81
CA ILE A 79 2.32 13.66 4.58
C ILE A 79 3.24 12.98 3.57
N PHE A 80 4.43 12.54 3.99
CA PHE A 80 5.42 11.96 3.08
C PHE A 80 5.12 10.51 2.70
N GLY A 81 4.49 9.74 3.58
CA GLY A 81 4.18 8.33 3.34
C GLY A 81 3.28 8.09 2.13
N PRO A 82 2.13 8.77 2.00
CA PRO A 82 1.27 8.64 0.82
C PRO A 82 1.96 9.08 -0.48
N ILE A 83 2.84 10.08 -0.41
CA ILE A 83 3.61 10.57 -1.57
C ILE A 83 4.58 9.49 -2.06
N LEU A 84 5.35 8.89 -1.15
CA LEU A 84 6.28 7.81 -1.48
C LEU A 84 5.55 6.59 -2.06
N VAL A 85 4.43 6.18 -1.45
CA VAL A 85 3.62 5.05 -1.93
C VAL A 85 3.04 5.32 -3.32
N ARG A 86 2.65 6.57 -3.64
CA ARG A 86 2.21 6.96 -4.99
C ARG A 86 3.35 6.89 -6.02
N VAL A 87 4.51 7.47 -5.71
CA VAL A 87 5.64 7.51 -6.64
C VAL A 87 6.16 6.11 -6.96
N SER A 88 6.29 5.23 -5.96
CA SER A 88 6.73 3.85 -6.18
C SER A 88 5.73 3.04 -7.00
N CYS A 89 4.42 3.24 -6.79
CA CYS A 89 3.38 2.56 -7.56
C CYS A 89 3.36 3.01 -9.03
N GLU A 90 3.46 4.33 -9.26
CA GLU A 90 3.46 4.90 -10.62
C GLU A 90 4.67 4.42 -11.43
N LEU A 91 5.86 4.38 -10.82
CA LEU A 91 7.06 3.87 -11.47
C LEU A 91 6.93 2.38 -11.84
N MET A 92 6.36 1.57 -10.94
CA MET A 92 6.16 0.14 -11.19
C MET A 92 5.19 -0.10 -12.36
N ILE A 93 4.05 0.59 -12.38
CA ILE A 93 3.05 0.48 -13.46
C ILE A 93 3.62 0.96 -14.79
N VAL A 94 4.39 2.06 -14.79
CA VAL A 94 5.02 2.60 -16.00
C VAL A 94 5.99 1.60 -16.62
N ILE A 95 6.79 0.89 -15.82
CA ILE A 95 7.72 -0.12 -16.33
C ILE A 95 6.97 -1.28 -17.00
N PHE A 96 5.88 -1.77 -16.38
CA PHE A 96 5.04 -2.80 -17.00
C PHE A 96 4.39 -2.34 -18.30
N LYS A 97 3.88 -1.10 -18.33
CA LYS A 97 3.33 -0.52 -19.57
C LYS A 97 4.36 -0.41 -20.69
N ILE A 98 5.62 -0.10 -20.38
CA ILE A 98 6.70 -0.04 -21.38
C ILE A 98 6.98 -1.44 -21.94
N HIS A 99 6.96 -2.47 -21.09
CA HIS A 99 7.16 -3.86 -21.52
C HIS A 99 6.07 -4.31 -22.49
N ASP A 100 4.80 -4.09 -22.14
CA ASP A 100 3.65 -4.43 -23.00
C ASP A 100 3.73 -3.71 -24.36
N ASN A 101 4.07 -2.41 -24.36
CA ASN A 101 4.21 -1.63 -25.60
C ASN A 101 5.38 -2.11 -26.49
N LEU A 102 6.49 -2.59 -25.90
CA LEU A 102 7.62 -3.13 -26.66
C LEU A 102 7.26 -4.45 -27.35
N GLU A 103 6.46 -5.29 -26.71
CA GLU A 103 5.98 -6.55 -27.28
C GLU A 103 5.10 -6.30 -28.51
N GLU A 104 4.22 -5.29 -28.46
CA GLU A 104 3.36 -4.90 -29.57
C GLU A 104 4.15 -4.42 -30.80
N ILE A 105 5.23 -3.64 -30.60
CA ILE A 105 6.08 -3.14 -31.70
C ILE A 105 6.85 -4.28 -32.39
N ASN A 106 7.28 -5.30 -31.64
CA ASN A 106 7.98 -6.46 -32.20
C ASN A 106 7.06 -7.24 -33.16
N PHE A 107 5.80 -7.43 -32.75
CA PHE A 107 4.81 -8.13 -33.56
C PHE A 107 4.52 -7.43 -34.89
N ASN A 108 4.42 -6.09 -34.89
CA ASN A 108 4.11 -5.32 -36.09
C ASN A 108 5.27 -5.20 -37.10
N THR A 109 6.51 -5.50 -36.69
CA THR A 109 7.69 -5.44 -37.56
C THR A 109 7.97 -6.77 -38.29
N LYS A 110 7.32 -7.87 -37.89
CA LYS A 110 7.46 -9.20 -38.52
C LYS A 110 6.55 -9.44 -39.74
N LYS A 111 5.91 -8.39 -40.26
CA LYS A 111 5.03 -8.44 -41.43
C LYS A 111 5.65 -7.73 -42.62
#